data_AF-A0ABF7R049-F1
#
_entry.id   AF-A0ABF7R049-F1
#
_cell.length_a   1.000
_cell.length_b   1.000
_cell.length_c   1.000
_cell.angle_alpha   90.00
_cell.angle_beta   90.00
_cell.angle_gamma   90.00
#
_symmetry.space_group_name_H-M   'P 1'
#
loop_
_entity.id
_entity.type
_entity.pdbx_description
1 polymer ?
#
loop_
_entity_poly.entity_id
_entity_poly.type
_entity_poly.pdbx_seq_one_letter_code
_entity_poly.pdbx_strand_id
1 'polypeptide(L)'
;MGLAQPVVTQQMVINELTKAGINRDIAIDLSYRYYKNELTYKDIEYLETTFNLKLEKVEATLQADIRDLDNKFANVKNELKSDIRDLDTKIDTVDNNLNIKIDTKFNELDNKIDNVKSELKSDIRNLDTKIDTVENNLNNKIDTKFNELDNKIDTVRSELKSDIKDLDNKIDNVKNEVSLVRKDMEINRVELDNKLDKTASEFKSISRPA
;
A
#
# COMPACT_ATOMS: atom_id res chain seq x y z
N MET A 1 -33.39 -49.08 95.88
CA MET A 1 -32.76 -50.34 96.35
C MET A 1 -32.53 -51.23 95.14
N GLY A 2 -31.29 -51.36 94.68
CA GLY A 2 -30.95 -52.36 93.67
C GLY A 2 -30.84 -53.70 94.36
N LEU A 3 -31.61 -54.70 93.91
CA LEU A 3 -31.51 -56.07 94.40
C LEU A 3 -30.08 -56.59 94.15
N ALA A 4 -29.46 -57.21 95.14
CA ALA A 4 -28.15 -57.84 94.99
C ALA A 4 -28.27 -58.95 93.93
N GLN A 5 -27.59 -58.78 92.79
CA GLN A 5 -27.57 -59.80 91.75
C GLN A 5 -26.80 -61.03 92.27
N PRO A 6 -27.36 -62.24 92.16
CA PRO A 6 -26.67 -63.44 92.62
C PRO A 6 -25.37 -63.63 91.83
N VAL A 7 -24.26 -63.79 92.55
CA VAL A 7 -22.95 -64.07 91.95
C VAL A 7 -22.96 -65.51 91.45
N VAL A 8 -22.94 -65.69 90.14
CA VAL A 8 -22.88 -67.01 89.50
C VAL A 8 -21.49 -67.60 89.75
N THR A 9 -21.40 -68.61 90.63
CA THR A 9 -20.13 -69.29 90.94
C THR A 9 -19.82 -70.37 89.90
N GLN A 10 -18.53 -70.71 89.72
CA GLN A 10 -18.10 -71.77 88.81
C GLN A 10 -18.86 -73.08 89.07
N GLN A 11 -19.03 -73.47 90.34
CA GLN A 11 -19.76 -74.69 90.73
C GLN A 11 -21.24 -74.66 90.33
N MET A 12 -21.89 -73.49 90.38
CA MET A 12 -23.28 -73.34 89.92
C MET A 12 -23.39 -73.58 88.42
N VAL A 13 -22.44 -73.05 87.63
CA VAL A 13 -22.38 -73.28 86.17
C VAL A 13 -22.12 -74.75 85.85
N ILE A 14 -21.18 -75.42 86.55
CA ILE A 14 -20.92 -76.86 86.39
C ILE A 14 -22.20 -77.68 86.62
N ASN A 15 -22.91 -77.39 87.72
CA ASN A 15 -24.11 -78.13 88.09
C ASN A 15 -25.23 -77.97 87.05
N GLU A 16 -25.44 -76.75 86.54
CA GLU A 16 -26.46 -76.49 85.51
C GLU A 16 -26.09 -77.12 84.15
N LEU A 17 -24.82 -77.03 83.72
CA LEU A 17 -24.35 -77.68 82.49
C LEU A 17 -24.47 -79.21 82.58
N THR A 18 -24.13 -79.81 83.72
CA THR A 18 -24.25 -81.26 83.93
C THR A 18 -25.72 -81.70 83.95
N LYS A 19 -26.62 -80.91 84.56
CA LYS A 19 -28.07 -81.15 84.51
C LYS A 19 -28.64 -81.07 83.10
N ALA A 20 -28.11 -80.19 82.26
CA ALA A 20 -28.46 -80.09 80.84
C ALA A 20 -27.95 -81.26 80.00
N GLY A 21 -27.32 -82.27 80.61
CA GLY A 21 -26.84 -83.49 79.95
C GLY A 21 -25.43 -83.36 79.35
N ILE A 22 -24.70 -82.27 79.65
CA ILE A 22 -23.31 -82.11 79.22
C ILE A 22 -22.41 -82.96 80.10
N ASN A 23 -21.45 -83.66 79.50
CA ASN A 23 -20.47 -84.46 80.22
C ASN A 23 -19.75 -83.60 81.29
N ARG A 24 -19.56 -84.14 82.50
CA ARG A 24 -19.03 -83.40 83.65
C ARG A 24 -17.67 -82.77 83.39
N ASP A 25 -16.79 -83.42 82.65
CA ASP A 25 -15.46 -82.88 82.34
C ASP A 25 -15.57 -81.69 81.38
N ILE A 26 -16.50 -81.77 80.42
CA ILE A 26 -16.84 -80.67 79.50
C ILE A 26 -17.51 -79.52 80.27
N ALA A 27 -18.39 -79.81 81.24
CA ALA A 27 -19.03 -78.81 82.08
C ALA A 27 -18.05 -78.06 82.99
N ILE A 28 -17.03 -78.75 83.52
CA ILE A 28 -15.94 -78.13 84.28
C ILE A 28 -15.14 -77.16 83.41
N ASP A 29 -14.71 -77.60 82.23
CA ASP A 29 -13.98 -76.76 81.27
C ASP A 29 -14.80 -75.53 80.83
N LEU A 30 -16.07 -75.71 80.45
CA LEU A 30 -16.96 -74.61 80.07
C LEU A 30 -17.23 -73.62 81.21
N SER A 31 -17.40 -74.10 82.45
CA SER A 31 -17.59 -73.21 83.61
C SER A 31 -16.34 -72.38 83.91
N TYR A 32 -15.15 -72.95 83.71
CA TYR A 32 -13.88 -72.26 83.90
C TYR A 32 -13.72 -71.15 82.86
N ARG A 33 -14.01 -71.48 81.59
CA ARG A 33 -14.00 -70.51 80.47
C ARG A 33 -15.00 -69.37 80.69
N TYR A 34 -16.19 -69.67 81.20
CA TYR A 34 -17.20 -68.66 81.56
C TYR A 34 -16.71 -67.74 82.68
N TYR A 35 -16.19 -68.30 83.77
CA TYR A 35 -15.74 -67.53 84.94
C TYR A 35 -14.48 -66.68 84.67
N LYS A 36 -13.67 -67.09 83.69
CA LYS A 36 -12.49 -66.35 83.21
C LYS A 36 -12.77 -65.40 82.04
N ASN A 37 -14.04 -65.26 81.61
CA ASN A 37 -14.46 -64.50 80.43
C ASN A 37 -13.75 -64.90 79.14
N GLU A 38 -13.20 -66.11 79.04
CA GLU A 38 -12.44 -66.57 77.87
C GLU A 38 -13.31 -66.66 76.61
N LEU A 39 -14.63 -66.83 76.75
CA LEU A 39 -15.57 -66.72 75.63
C LEU A 39 -15.68 -65.27 75.10
N THR A 40 -15.78 -64.28 75.99
CA THR A 40 -15.94 -62.87 75.60
C THR A 40 -14.69 -62.30 74.94
N TYR A 41 -13.50 -62.70 75.39
CA TYR A 41 -12.25 -62.28 74.75
C TYR A 41 -12.12 -62.81 73.31
N LYS A 42 -12.53 -64.06 73.07
CA LYS A 42 -12.53 -64.64 71.72
C LYS A 42 -13.50 -63.94 70.77
N ASP A 43 -14.68 -63.55 71.27
CA ASP A 43 -15.65 -62.80 70.46
C ASP A 43 -15.12 -61.40 70.09
N ILE A 44 -14.43 -60.72 71.02
CA ILE A 44 -13.79 -59.42 70.76
C ILE A 44 -12.63 -59.56 69.77
N GLU A 45 -11.77 -60.55 69.95
CA GLU A 45 -10.66 -60.86 69.02
C GLU A 45 -11.20 -61.16 67.61
N TYR A 46 -12.30 -61.91 67.51
CA TYR A 46 -12.96 -62.18 66.24
C TYR A 46 -13.51 -60.91 65.58
N LEU A 47 -14.15 -60.03 66.36
CA LEU A 47 -14.65 -58.74 65.88
C LEU A 47 -13.51 -57.84 65.40
N GLU A 48 -12.44 -57.69 66.20
CA GLU A 48 -11.25 -56.92 65.86
C GLU A 48 -10.63 -57.43 64.55
N THR A 49 -10.41 -58.73 64.45
CA THR A 49 -9.87 -59.36 63.23
C THR A 49 -10.77 -59.09 62.03
N THR A 50 -12.08 -59.23 62.19
CA THR A 50 -13.06 -59.00 61.13
C THR A 50 -13.10 -57.52 60.70
N PHE A 51 -13.01 -56.58 61.65
CA PHE A 51 -12.98 -55.15 61.37
C PHE A 51 -11.69 -54.76 60.64
N ASN A 52 -10.53 -55.22 61.11
CA ASN A 52 -9.25 -54.96 60.47
C ASN A 52 -9.23 -55.48 59.03
N LEU A 53 -9.72 -56.70 58.80
CA LEU A 53 -9.86 -57.26 57.45
C LEU A 53 -10.78 -56.44 56.54
N LYS A 54 -11.89 -55.89 57.08
CA LYS A 54 -12.78 -55.01 56.31
C LYS A 54 -12.11 -53.67 56.01
N LEU A 55 -11.36 -53.11 56.96
CA LEU A 55 -10.62 -51.86 56.80
C LEU A 55 -9.54 -52.00 55.72
N GLU A 56 -8.73 -53.06 55.76
CA GLU A 56 -7.72 -53.35 54.74
C GLU A 56 -8.34 -53.49 53.34
N LYS A 57 -9.50 -54.13 53.23
CA LYS A 57 -10.22 -54.24 51.94
C LYS A 57 -10.68 -52.87 51.43
N VAL A 58 -11.18 -52.01 52.32
CA VAL A 58 -11.59 -50.64 51.95
C VAL A 58 -10.37 -49.82 51.52
N GLU A 59 -9.26 -49.89 52.26
CA GLU A 59 -8.02 -49.21 51.88
C GLU A 59 -7.49 -49.68 50.53
N ALA A 60 -7.48 -50.99 50.28
CA ALA A 60 -7.03 -51.55 49.02
C ALA A 60 -7.90 -51.11 47.83
N THR A 61 -9.22 -51.06 48.01
CA THR A 61 -10.15 -50.61 46.96
C THR A 61 -10.00 -49.11 46.68
N LEU A 62 -9.90 -48.27 47.70
CA LEU A 62 -9.65 -46.84 47.52
C LEU A 62 -8.30 -46.56 46.86
N GLN A 63 -7.25 -47.30 47.21
CA GLN A 63 -5.94 -47.18 46.55
C GLN A 63 -6.01 -47.57 45.07
N ALA A 64 -6.81 -48.57 44.72
CA ALA A 64 -7.02 -48.96 43.33
C ALA A 64 -7.77 -47.85 42.56
N ASP A 65 -8.85 -47.30 43.14
CA ASP A 65 -9.63 -46.22 42.52
C ASP A 65 -8.78 -44.95 42.32
N ILE A 66 -7.93 -44.59 43.28
CA ILE A 66 -7.00 -43.46 43.17
C ILE A 66 -6.01 -43.69 42.02
N ARG A 67 -5.42 -44.89 41.90
CA ARG A 67 -4.50 -45.21 40.80
C ARG A 67 -5.19 -45.13 39.44
N ASP A 68 -6.43 -45.59 39.34
CA ASP A 68 -7.21 -45.51 38.12
C ASP A 68 -7.54 -44.05 37.74
N LEU A 69 -7.84 -43.20 38.73
CA LEU A 69 -8.03 -41.77 38.51
C LEU A 69 -6.74 -41.07 38.09
N ASP A 70 -5.60 -41.37 38.72
CA ASP A 70 -4.30 -40.83 38.34
C ASP A 70 -3.94 -41.20 36.89
N ASN A 71 -4.20 -42.45 36.50
CA ASN A 71 -4.00 -42.91 35.12
C ASN A 71 -4.91 -42.16 34.13
N LYS A 72 -6.21 -41.99 34.46
CA LYS A 72 -7.14 -41.22 33.63
C LYS A 72 -6.70 -39.76 33.50
N PHE A 73 -6.26 -39.15 34.59
CA PHE A 73 -5.77 -37.77 34.60
C PHE A 73 -4.51 -37.61 33.74
N ALA A 74 -3.56 -38.56 33.84
CA ALA A 74 -2.36 -38.57 33.02
C ALA A 74 -2.70 -38.70 31.52
N ASN A 75 -3.66 -39.55 31.16
CA ASN A 75 -4.11 -39.71 29.77
C ASN A 75 -4.72 -38.41 29.22
N VAL A 76 -5.68 -37.81 29.94
CA VAL A 76 -6.30 -36.53 29.53
C VAL A 76 -5.25 -35.43 29.39
N LYS A 77 -4.30 -35.34 30.31
CA LYS A 77 -3.21 -34.37 30.25
C LYS A 77 -2.34 -34.56 28.99
N ASN A 78 -2.08 -35.81 28.61
CA ASN A 78 -1.28 -36.12 27.42
C ASN A 78 -2.04 -35.81 26.13
N GLU A 79 -3.34 -36.12 26.06
CA GLU A 79 -4.22 -35.77 24.95
C GLU A 79 -4.28 -34.26 24.75
N LEU A 80 -4.57 -33.49 25.81
CA LEU A 80 -4.58 -32.03 25.76
C LEU A 80 -3.23 -31.44 25.31
N LYS A 81 -2.12 -32.04 25.75
CA LYS A 81 -0.79 -31.61 25.31
C LYS A 81 -0.54 -31.92 23.83
N SER A 82 -1.14 -32.98 23.29
CA SER A 82 -1.12 -33.27 21.86
C SER A 82 -1.94 -32.26 21.09
N ASP A 83 -3.18 -32.01 21.52
CA ASP A 83 -4.10 -31.06 20.88
C ASP A 83 -3.51 -29.65 20.82
N ILE A 84 -2.87 -29.20 21.91
CA ILE A 84 -2.17 -27.90 21.93
C ILE A 84 -1.07 -27.83 20.87
N ARG A 85 -0.25 -28.87 20.73
CA ARG A 85 0.82 -28.89 19.72
C ARG A 85 0.28 -28.91 18.29
N ASP A 86 -0.82 -29.62 18.07
CA ASP A 86 -1.49 -29.66 16.77
C ASP A 86 -2.09 -28.29 16.42
N LEU A 87 -2.63 -27.57 17.42
CA LEU A 87 -3.10 -26.19 17.25
C LEU A 87 -1.95 -25.22 16.98
N ASP A 88 -0.84 -25.30 17.72
CA ASP A 88 0.35 -24.48 17.47
C ASP A 88 0.85 -24.66 16.03
N THR A 89 0.95 -25.91 15.57
CA THR A 89 1.37 -26.23 14.20
C THR A 89 0.39 -25.67 13.14
N LYS A 90 -0.92 -25.71 13.42
CA LYS A 90 -1.94 -25.12 12.53
C LYS A 90 -1.83 -23.60 12.50
N ILE A 91 -1.58 -22.96 13.64
CA ILE A 91 -1.38 -21.50 13.73
C ILE A 91 -0.15 -21.11 12.91
N ASP A 92 0.99 -21.77 13.12
CA ASP A 92 2.22 -21.52 12.36
C ASP A 92 2.00 -21.67 10.85
N THR A 93 1.21 -22.68 10.45
CA THR A 93 0.87 -22.90 9.03
C THR A 93 0.00 -21.77 8.47
N VAL A 94 -0.98 -21.29 9.22
CA VAL A 94 -1.84 -20.17 8.81
C VAL A 94 -1.03 -18.89 8.70
N ASP A 95 -0.19 -18.58 9.67
CA ASP A 95 0.65 -17.38 9.68
C ASP A 95 1.62 -17.36 8.50
N ASN A 96 2.30 -18.47 8.22
CA ASN A 96 3.18 -18.59 7.07
C ASN A 96 2.43 -18.40 5.74
N ASN A 97 1.24 -18.99 5.60
CA ASN A 97 0.41 -18.83 4.40
C ASN A 97 -0.08 -17.38 4.22
N LEU A 98 -0.41 -16.70 5.31
CA LEU A 98 -0.81 -15.28 5.28
C LEU A 98 0.36 -14.39 4.86
N ASN A 99 1.55 -14.60 5.43
CA ASN A 99 2.76 -13.87 5.05
C ASN A 99 3.07 -14.03 3.55
N ILE A 100 3.05 -15.26 3.04
CA ILE A 100 3.28 -15.53 1.60
C ILE A 100 2.24 -14.81 0.73
N LYS A 101 0.95 -14.82 1.13
CA LYS A 101 -0.10 -14.12 0.38
C LYS A 101 0.09 -12.60 0.39
N ILE A 102 0.49 -12.05 1.53
CA ILE A 102 0.77 -10.62 1.68
C ILE A 102 1.95 -10.22 0.79
N ASP A 103 3.06 -10.95 0.85
CA ASP A 103 4.25 -10.69 0.03
C ASP A 103 3.94 -10.78 -1.47
N THR A 104 3.15 -11.78 -1.87
CA THR A 104 2.69 -11.93 -3.26
C THR A 104 1.88 -10.71 -3.70
N LYS A 105 0.98 -10.20 -2.86
CA LYS A 105 0.17 -9.03 -3.17
C LYS A 105 0.97 -7.73 -3.22
N PHE A 106 1.97 -7.57 -2.35
CA PHE A 106 2.91 -6.45 -2.45
C PHE A 106 3.69 -6.49 -3.77
N ASN A 107 4.25 -7.63 -4.14
CA ASN A 107 4.95 -7.78 -5.42
C ASN A 107 4.05 -7.51 -6.64
N GLU A 108 2.79 -7.94 -6.61
CA GLU A 108 1.82 -7.60 -7.66
C GLU A 108 1.56 -6.09 -7.75
N LEU A 109 1.48 -5.39 -6.62
CA LEU A 109 1.27 -3.94 -6.55
C LEU A 109 2.50 -3.17 -7.05
N ASP A 110 3.70 -3.56 -6.64
CA ASP A 110 4.95 -2.93 -7.09
C ASP A 110 5.09 -3.04 -8.62
N ASN A 111 4.82 -4.21 -9.18
CA ASN A 111 4.81 -4.40 -10.64
C ASN A 111 3.78 -3.52 -11.35
N LYS A 112 2.59 -3.34 -10.78
CA LYS A 112 1.58 -2.43 -11.34
C LYS A 112 2.04 -0.98 -11.31
N ILE A 113 2.67 -0.55 -10.20
CA ILE A 113 3.21 0.80 -10.05
C ILE A 113 4.31 1.06 -11.09
N ASP A 114 5.23 0.10 -11.27
CA ASP A 114 6.31 0.22 -12.25
C ASP A 114 5.79 0.29 -13.69
N ASN A 115 4.77 -0.51 -14.03
CA ASN A 115 4.12 -0.45 -15.34
C ASN A 115 3.49 0.93 -15.59
N VAL A 116 2.68 1.43 -14.66
CA VAL A 116 2.05 2.77 -14.77
C VAL A 116 3.11 3.87 -14.91
N LYS A 117 4.19 3.78 -14.14
CA LYS A 117 5.31 4.74 -14.22
C LYS A 117 5.99 4.70 -15.58
N SER A 118 6.16 3.53 -16.16
CA SER A 118 6.73 3.35 -17.50
C SER A 118 5.83 3.94 -18.58
N GLU A 119 4.53 3.67 -18.52
CA GLU A 119 3.51 4.21 -19.43
C GLU A 119 3.49 5.75 -19.38
N LEU A 120 3.41 6.34 -18.19
CA LEU A 120 3.45 7.80 -18.02
C LEU A 120 4.74 8.41 -18.58
N LYS A 121 5.89 7.76 -18.38
CA LYS A 121 7.16 8.23 -18.95
C LYS A 121 7.17 8.16 -20.47
N SER A 122 6.50 7.17 -21.06
CA SER A 122 6.32 7.07 -22.52
C SER A 122 5.43 8.19 -23.04
N ASP A 123 4.30 8.44 -22.38
CA ASP A 123 3.35 9.49 -22.75
C ASP A 123 3.98 10.88 -22.69
N ILE A 124 4.79 11.17 -21.65
CA ILE A 124 5.54 12.42 -21.54
C ILE A 124 6.48 12.60 -22.74
N ARG A 125 7.27 11.57 -23.10
CA ARG A 125 8.17 11.66 -24.26
C ARG A 125 7.42 11.87 -25.58
N ASN A 126 6.26 11.23 -25.72
CA ASN A 126 5.41 11.39 -26.89
C ASN A 126 4.85 12.81 -26.98
N LEU A 127 4.50 13.42 -25.85
CA LEU A 127 4.08 14.82 -25.79
C LEU A 127 5.23 15.77 -26.12
N ASP A 128 6.42 15.57 -25.55
CA ASP A 128 7.62 16.36 -25.88
C ASP A 128 7.90 16.34 -27.39
N THR A 129 7.89 15.14 -28.00
CA THR A 129 8.07 15.00 -29.46
C THR A 129 7.00 15.73 -30.27
N LYS A 130 5.74 15.73 -29.82
CA LYS A 130 4.65 16.47 -30.47
C LYS A 130 4.85 17.99 -30.35
N ILE A 131 5.30 18.46 -29.19
CA ILE A 131 5.61 19.87 -28.96
C ILE A 131 6.73 20.31 -29.90
N ASP A 132 7.84 19.56 -29.96
CA ASP A 132 8.98 19.85 -30.85
C ASP A 132 8.52 19.90 -32.33
N THR A 133 7.64 18.98 -32.73
CA THR A 133 7.09 18.95 -34.09
C THR A 133 6.26 20.20 -34.39
N VAL A 134 5.40 20.62 -33.46
CA VAL A 134 4.57 21.83 -33.60
C VAL A 134 5.45 23.08 -33.65
N GLU A 135 6.45 23.18 -32.76
CA GLU A 135 7.39 24.30 -32.72
C GLU A 135 8.16 24.45 -34.04
N ASN A 136 8.73 23.35 -34.55
CA ASN A 136 9.44 23.35 -35.83
C ASN A 136 8.53 23.76 -37.00
N ASN A 137 7.29 23.27 -37.03
CA ASN A 137 6.32 23.64 -38.07
C ASN A 137 5.94 25.13 -38.01
N LEU A 138 5.79 25.69 -36.81
CA LEU A 138 5.52 27.11 -36.63
C LEU A 138 6.72 27.97 -37.06
N ASN A 139 7.94 27.60 -36.66
CA ASN A 139 9.16 28.30 -37.06
C ASN A 139 9.30 28.31 -38.60
N ASN A 140 9.15 27.17 -39.26
CA ASN A 140 9.20 27.09 -40.73
C ASN A 140 8.14 27.97 -41.41
N LYS A 141 6.92 28.02 -40.86
CA LYS A 141 5.85 28.85 -41.39
C LYS A 141 6.14 30.34 -41.21
N ILE A 142 6.71 30.72 -40.07
CA ILE A 142 7.15 32.09 -39.79
C ILE A 142 8.25 32.50 -40.77
N ASP A 143 9.29 31.68 -40.94
CA ASP A 143 10.40 31.94 -41.86
C ASP A 143 9.91 32.09 -43.30
N THR A 144 9.00 31.22 -43.74
CA THR A 144 8.38 31.32 -45.07
C THR A 144 7.66 32.65 -45.25
N LYS A 145 6.91 33.10 -44.24
CA LYS A 145 6.18 34.38 -44.31
C LYS A 145 7.09 35.60 -44.28
N PHE A 146 8.20 35.54 -43.55
CA PHE A 146 9.23 36.58 -43.60
C PHE A 146 9.85 36.67 -44.99
N ASN A 147 10.26 35.54 -45.59
CA ASN A 147 10.81 35.50 -46.94
C ASN A 147 9.81 36.02 -48.00
N GLU A 148 8.52 35.67 -47.89
CA GLU A 148 7.47 36.23 -48.75
C GLU A 148 7.37 37.75 -48.62
N LEU A 149 7.48 38.29 -47.40
CA LEU A 149 7.41 39.71 -47.14
C LEU A 149 8.65 40.45 -47.67
N ASP A 150 9.84 39.91 -47.44
CA ASP A 150 11.10 40.47 -47.95
C ASP A 150 11.08 40.56 -49.49
N ASN A 151 10.64 39.50 -50.17
CA ASN A 151 10.48 39.51 -51.63
C ASN A 151 9.49 40.58 -52.12
N LYS A 152 8.38 40.80 -51.40
CA LYS A 152 7.42 41.87 -51.72
C LYS A 152 8.05 43.25 -51.53
N ILE A 153 8.81 43.44 -50.44
CA ILE A 153 9.52 44.70 -50.17
C ILE A 153 10.53 44.99 -51.29
N ASP A 154 11.31 44.00 -51.72
CA ASP A 154 12.30 44.16 -52.79
C ASP A 154 11.66 44.44 -54.15
N THR A 155 10.51 43.82 -54.43
CA THR A 155 9.72 44.11 -55.63
C THR A 155 9.26 45.58 -55.63
N VAL A 156 8.62 46.04 -54.55
CA VAL A 156 8.17 47.44 -54.42
C VAL A 156 9.33 48.42 -54.51
N ARG A 157 10.48 48.12 -53.87
CA ARG A 157 11.69 48.95 -53.97
C ARG A 157 12.19 49.05 -55.41
N SER A 158 12.14 47.96 -56.17
CA SER A 158 12.58 47.93 -57.56
C SER A 158 11.66 48.74 -58.47
N GLU A 159 10.34 48.60 -58.28
CA GLU A 159 9.32 49.40 -58.96
C GLU A 159 9.51 50.90 -58.69
N LEU A 160 9.62 51.30 -57.41
CA LEU A 160 9.86 52.69 -57.03
C LEU A 160 11.16 53.26 -57.63
N LYS A 161 12.23 52.45 -57.69
CA LYS A 161 13.49 52.87 -58.31
C LYS A 161 13.34 53.10 -59.81
N SER A 162 12.52 52.29 -60.49
CA SER A 162 12.19 52.48 -61.90
C SER A 162 11.37 53.77 -62.11
N ASP A 163 10.34 53.98 -61.30
CA ASP A 163 9.50 55.18 -61.36
C ASP A 163 10.31 56.46 -61.15
N ILE A 164 11.23 56.46 -60.18
CA ILE A 164 12.16 57.59 -59.94
C ILE A 164 13.03 57.85 -61.16
N LYS A 165 13.60 56.81 -61.77
CA LYS A 165 14.44 56.95 -62.97
C LYS A 165 13.66 57.53 -64.16
N ASP A 166 12.42 57.10 -64.34
CA ASP A 166 11.55 57.62 -65.39
C ASP A 166 11.18 59.09 -65.15
N LEU A 167 10.97 59.48 -63.90
CA LEU A 167 10.79 60.89 -63.52
C LEU A 167 12.05 61.72 -63.76
N ASP A 168 13.23 61.23 -63.40
CA ASP A 168 14.51 61.91 -63.65
C ASP A 168 14.71 62.16 -65.16
N ASN A 169 14.46 61.15 -66.00
CA ASN A 169 14.51 61.29 -67.46
C ASN A 169 13.54 62.35 -67.99
N LYS A 170 12.30 62.38 -67.48
CA LYS A 170 11.30 63.40 -67.85
C LYS A 170 11.77 64.80 -67.43
N ILE A 171 12.31 64.95 -66.24
CA ILE A 171 12.86 66.21 -65.73
C ILE A 171 14.01 66.69 -66.63
N ASP A 172 14.93 65.82 -67.02
CA ASP A 172 16.05 66.19 -67.88
C ASP A 172 15.60 66.59 -69.28
N ASN A 173 14.59 65.92 -69.85
CA ASN A 173 13.97 66.36 -71.10
C ASN A 173 13.37 67.77 -70.99
N VAL A 174 12.61 68.05 -69.92
CA VAL A 174 12.04 69.38 -69.68
C VAL A 174 13.14 70.44 -69.49
N LYS A 175 14.22 70.13 -68.75
CA LYS A 175 15.38 71.03 -68.62
C LYS A 175 15.99 71.36 -69.98
N ASN A 176 16.15 70.37 -70.85
CA ASN A 176 16.69 70.55 -72.19
C ASN A 176 15.78 71.43 -73.06
N GLU A 177 14.48 71.17 -73.06
CA GLU A 177 13.48 72.00 -73.77
C GLU A 177 13.52 73.46 -73.27
N VAL A 178 13.54 73.67 -71.95
CA VAL A 178 13.66 75.02 -71.35
C VAL A 178 14.97 75.69 -71.76
N SER A 179 16.08 74.96 -71.84
CA SER A 179 17.36 75.49 -72.30
C SER A 179 17.32 75.93 -73.77
N LEU A 180 16.67 75.15 -74.63
CA LEU A 180 16.48 75.51 -76.04
C LEU A 180 15.61 76.76 -76.17
N VAL A 181 14.47 76.81 -75.47
CA VAL A 181 13.59 77.98 -75.45
C VAL A 181 14.34 79.23 -74.96
N ARG A 182 15.18 79.12 -73.92
CA ARG A 182 16.04 80.23 -73.46
C ARG A 182 17.00 80.70 -74.54
N LYS A 183 17.63 79.78 -75.29
CA LYS A 183 18.53 80.12 -76.39
C LYS A 183 17.78 80.82 -77.53
N ASP A 184 16.61 80.31 -77.91
CA ASP A 184 15.76 80.90 -78.94
C ASP A 184 15.30 82.32 -78.54
N MET A 185 14.92 82.52 -77.27
CA MET A 185 14.59 83.85 -76.74
C MET A 185 15.80 84.81 -76.77
N GLU A 186 17.01 84.33 -76.44
CA GLU A 186 18.23 85.14 -76.50
C GLU A 186 18.57 85.55 -77.94
N ILE A 187 18.45 84.62 -78.90
CA ILE A 187 18.61 84.91 -80.33
C ILE A 187 17.60 85.97 -80.77
N ASN A 188 16.32 85.75 -80.46
CA ASN A 188 15.25 86.70 -80.80
C ASN A 188 15.48 88.08 -80.17
N ARG A 189 16.00 88.15 -78.93
CA ARG A 189 16.38 89.40 -78.27
C ARG A 189 17.48 90.13 -79.04
N VAL A 190 18.58 89.43 -79.37
CA VAL A 190 19.71 90.00 -80.13
C VAL A 190 19.28 90.46 -81.52
N GLU A 191 18.43 89.69 -82.21
CA GLU A 191 17.88 90.09 -83.51
C GLU A 191 17.00 91.34 -83.42
N LEU A 192 16.18 91.45 -82.35
CA LEU A 192 15.37 92.63 -82.10
C LEU A 192 16.24 93.85 -81.80
N ASP A 193 17.25 93.71 -80.94
CA ASP A 193 18.23 94.77 -80.64
C ASP A 193 18.92 95.25 -81.93
N ASN A 194 19.40 94.33 -82.77
CA ASN A 194 20.00 94.67 -84.08
C ASN A 194 19.02 95.41 -85.02
N LYS A 195 17.75 94.99 -85.07
CA LYS A 195 16.71 95.68 -85.87
C LYS A 195 16.45 97.09 -85.34
N LEU A 196 16.35 97.25 -84.01
CA LEU A 196 16.18 98.55 -83.37
C LEU A 196 17.37 99.49 -83.64
N ASP A 197 18.60 98.99 -83.53
CA ASP A 197 19.82 99.75 -83.86
C ASP A 197 19.85 100.20 -85.32
N LYS A 198 19.44 99.32 -86.24
CA LYS A 198 19.31 99.65 -87.67
C LYS A 198 18.25 100.74 -87.89
N THR A 199 17.05 100.59 -87.34
CA THR A 199 15.98 101.59 -87.46
C THR A 199 16.37 102.93 -86.82
N ALA A 200 17.04 102.92 -85.67
CA ALA A 200 17.56 104.12 -85.03
C ALA A 200 18.63 104.82 -85.90
N SER A 201 19.49 104.04 -86.58
CA SER A 201 20.49 104.56 -87.51
C SER A 201 19.86 105.15 -88.78
N GLU A 202 18.86 104.49 -89.35
CA GLU A 202 18.06 105.00 -90.48
C GLU A 202 17.28 106.28 -90.10
N PHE A 203 16.70 106.34 -88.91
CA PHE A 203 16.03 107.56 -88.44
C PHE A 203 17.02 108.74 -88.28
N LYS A 204 18.23 108.49 -87.74
CA LYS A 204 19.30 109.51 -87.62
C LYS A 204 19.80 110.03 -88.97
N SER A 205 19.83 109.19 -90.02
CA SER A 205 20.27 109.63 -91.35
C SER A 205 19.24 110.53 -92.04
N ILE A 206 17.94 110.31 -91.78
CA ILE A 206 16.83 111.10 -92.35
C ILE A 206 16.57 112.39 -91.55
N SER A 207 16.86 112.40 -90.25
CA SER A 207 16.64 113.56 -89.36
C SER A 207 17.83 114.53 -89.28
N ARG A 208 18.91 114.31 -90.05
CA ARG A 208 20.00 115.28 -90.19
C ARG A 208 19.49 116.51 -90.95
N PRO A 209 19.46 117.72 -90.35
CA PRO A 209 19.10 118.93 -91.06
C PRO A 209 20.15 119.22 -92.14
N ALA A 210 19.70 119.60 -93.33
CA ALA A 210 20.55 120.11 -94.40
C ALA A 210 21.25 121.42 -94.01
#